data_AF-A0A6C0J2Z3-F1
#
_entry.id   AF-A0A6C0J2Z3-F1
#
_cell.length_a   1.000
_cell.length_b   1.000
_cell.length_c   1.000
_cell.angle_alpha   90.00
_cell.angle_beta   90.00
_cell.angle_gamma   90.00
#
_symmetry.space_group_name_H-M   'P 1'
#
loop_
_entity.id
_entity.type
_entity.pdbx_description
1 polymer ?
#
loop_
_entity_poly.entity_id
_entity_poly.type
_entity_poly.pdbx_seq_one_letter_code
_entity_poly.pdbx_strand_id
1 'polypeptide(L)'
;MSANIIIPNTIFLNKLKNIKSNSIPNVYLNKAKELHILPCFNTIYNSKLIWDKKKKYDKEIISKNKIHIVITDFSDKSKNKREFISFLNKLTDIKKDDIYFKIKNLIKQNNDDDEFFTILYNFIIKNDSKNIDIYLNIFNFLNKDIVSKNIDIYWNNFNENKDWIPHSYILENDLMIGNEDDVIYNLYCDYVKWKKTNNSIINLLILLIIDKNKIDTLLNNIYNYLIDYIYFSTKKYRHVIDILLEDIIIIISHYKNNNIIDKIKNIDLSILENSSKFLIYNIIDKK
;
A
#
# COMPACT_ATOMS: atom_id res chain seq x y z
N MET A 1 -18.46 15.53 21.48
CA MET A 1 -19.35 14.47 22.00
C MET A 1 -18.76 13.13 21.56
N SER A 2 -18.21 12.34 22.49
CA SER A 2 -17.67 11.01 22.19
C SER A 2 -18.82 10.04 21.98
N ALA A 3 -19.06 9.64 20.73
CA ALA A 3 -20.04 8.60 20.41
C ALA A 3 -19.55 7.27 20.99
N ASN A 4 -20.23 6.78 22.02
CA ASN A 4 -20.00 5.43 22.53
C ASN A 4 -20.43 4.44 21.45
N ILE A 5 -19.48 3.64 20.95
CA ILE A 5 -19.77 2.55 20.03
C ILE A 5 -20.48 1.45 20.84
N ILE A 6 -21.81 1.36 20.71
CA ILE A 6 -22.60 0.28 21.29
C ILE A 6 -22.59 -0.88 20.29
N ILE A 7 -21.84 -1.94 20.59
CA ILE A 7 -21.83 -3.16 19.79
C ILE A 7 -22.90 -4.12 20.34
N PRO A 8 -23.91 -4.51 19.55
CA PRO A 8 -24.94 -5.45 19.98
C PRO A 8 -24.36 -6.83 20.34
N ASN A 9 -24.84 -7.43 21.44
CA ASN A 9 -24.42 -8.76 21.91
C ASN A 9 -24.65 -9.87 20.84
N THR A 10 -25.61 -9.67 19.95
CA THR A 10 -25.89 -10.57 18.82
C THR A 10 -24.71 -10.71 17.86
N ILE A 11 -23.92 -9.65 17.66
CA ILE A 11 -22.70 -9.69 16.84
C ILE A 11 -21.69 -10.64 17.47
N PHE A 12 -21.54 -10.58 18.80
CA PHE A 12 -20.63 -11.45 19.53
C PHE A 12 -21.08 -12.93 19.48
N LEU A 13 -22.37 -13.19 19.73
CA LEU A 13 -22.93 -14.55 19.68
C LEU A 13 -22.81 -15.18 18.29
N ASN A 14 -23.04 -14.41 17.23
CA ASN A 14 -22.89 -14.90 15.86
C ASN A 14 -21.42 -15.21 15.52
N LYS A 15 -20.50 -14.34 15.94
CA LYS A 15 -19.06 -14.56 15.74
C LYS A 15 -18.57 -15.77 16.55
N LEU A 16 -19.09 -15.98 17.76
CA LEU A 16 -18.78 -17.15 18.59
C LEU A 16 -19.30 -18.46 17.98
N LYS A 17 -20.48 -18.44 17.37
CA LYS A 17 -21.03 -19.60 16.63
C LYS A 17 -20.15 -19.97 15.43
N ASN A 18 -19.70 -18.97 14.65
CA ASN A 18 -18.79 -19.19 13.51
C ASN A 18 -17.39 -19.70 13.93
N ILE A 19 -16.91 -19.31 15.11
CA ILE A 19 -15.64 -19.84 15.64
C ILE A 19 -15.81 -21.29 16.08
N LYS A 20 -16.95 -21.67 16.66
CA LYS A 20 -17.23 -23.06 17.09
C LYS A 20 -17.40 -24.03 15.92
N SER A 21 -17.83 -23.56 14.75
CA SER A 21 -17.97 -24.40 13.55
C SER A 21 -16.64 -24.71 12.86
N ASN A 22 -15.57 -23.94 13.13
CA ASN A 22 -14.25 -24.17 12.56
C ASN A 22 -13.35 -24.86 13.59
N SER A 23 -12.53 -25.82 13.16
CA SER A 23 -11.54 -26.45 14.04
C SER A 23 -10.48 -25.43 14.47
N ILE A 24 -10.55 -24.98 15.73
CA ILE A 24 -9.59 -24.03 16.30
C ILE A 24 -8.20 -24.70 16.33
N PRO A 25 -7.14 -24.10 15.77
CA PRO A 25 -5.81 -24.70 15.80
C PRO A 25 -5.28 -24.88 17.22
N ASN A 26 -4.63 -26.02 17.49
CA ASN A 26 -4.11 -26.39 18.82
C ASN A 26 -3.20 -25.34 19.47
N VAL A 27 -2.46 -24.56 18.68
CA VAL A 27 -1.60 -23.48 19.18
C VAL A 27 -2.40 -22.43 19.95
N TYR A 28 -3.61 -22.08 19.50
CA TYR A 28 -4.47 -21.13 20.19
C TYR A 28 -5.15 -21.74 21.41
N LEU A 29 -5.50 -23.03 21.37
CA LEU A 29 -6.02 -23.74 22.54
C LEU A 29 -4.97 -23.83 23.65
N ASN A 30 -3.71 -24.09 23.28
CA ASN A 30 -2.59 -24.10 24.21
C ASN A 30 -2.33 -22.70 24.77
N LYS A 31 -2.37 -21.66 23.92
CA LYS A 31 -2.23 -20.27 24.38
C LYS A 31 -3.38 -19.84 25.28
N ALA A 32 -4.61 -20.26 25.01
CA ALA A 32 -5.76 -20.00 25.87
C ALA A 32 -5.57 -20.65 27.24
N LYS A 33 -5.08 -21.89 27.29
CA LYS A 33 -4.71 -22.55 28.56
C LYS A 33 -3.62 -21.78 29.30
N GLU A 34 -2.58 -21.31 28.60
CA GLU A 34 -1.52 -20.48 29.22
C GLU A 34 -2.07 -19.16 29.79
N LEU A 35 -2.93 -18.46 29.03
CA LEU A 35 -3.54 -17.21 29.47
C LEU A 35 -4.49 -17.42 30.65
N HIS A 36 -5.21 -18.54 30.67
CA HIS A 36 -6.10 -18.93 31.76
C HIS A 36 -5.34 -19.29 33.05
N ILE A 37 -4.01 -19.42 33.03
CA ILE A 37 -3.21 -19.56 34.26
C ILE A 37 -2.88 -18.19 34.85
N LEU A 38 -2.88 -17.13 34.03
CA LEU A 38 -2.53 -15.79 34.50
C LEU A 38 -3.62 -15.22 35.42
N PRO A 39 -3.24 -14.65 36.58
CA PRO A 39 -4.21 -14.13 37.55
C PRO A 39 -5.16 -13.09 36.95
N CYS A 40 -4.70 -12.27 36.00
CA CYS A 40 -5.52 -11.24 35.36
C CYS A 40 -6.72 -11.76 34.57
N PHE A 41 -6.75 -13.05 34.20
CA PHE A 41 -7.88 -13.67 33.51
C PHE A 41 -8.81 -14.46 34.46
N ASN A 42 -8.38 -14.75 35.69
CA ASN A 42 -9.14 -15.57 36.65
C ASN A 42 -9.61 -14.80 37.89
N THR A 43 -8.93 -13.71 38.24
CA THR A 43 -9.32 -12.93 39.42
C THR A 43 -10.40 -11.93 39.02
N ILE A 44 -11.50 -11.93 39.77
CA ILE A 44 -12.49 -10.84 39.72
C ILE A 44 -11.73 -9.52 39.88
N TYR A 45 -11.89 -8.62 38.91
CA TYR A 45 -11.21 -7.34 38.90
C TYR A 45 -11.45 -6.61 40.24
N ASN A 46 -10.38 -6.40 41.01
CA ASN A 46 -10.42 -5.69 42.28
C ASN A 46 -9.41 -4.54 42.24
N SER A 47 -9.93 -3.32 42.19
CA SER A 47 -9.16 -2.09 42.05
C SER A 47 -8.17 -1.84 43.20
N LYS A 48 -8.38 -2.45 44.38
CA LYS A 48 -7.45 -2.34 45.52
C LYS A 48 -6.15 -3.13 45.30
N LEU A 49 -6.18 -4.25 44.58
CA LEU A 49 -5.00 -5.10 44.34
C LEU A 49 -3.95 -4.48 43.41
N ILE A 50 -4.33 -3.48 42.60
CA ILE A 50 -3.41 -2.80 41.65
C ILE A 50 -2.41 -1.94 42.40
N TRP A 51 -2.84 -1.30 43.48
CA TRP A 51 -1.99 -0.43 44.30
C TRP A 51 -1.03 -1.23 45.18
N ASP A 52 -1.45 -2.38 45.70
CA ASP A 52 -0.60 -3.27 46.50
C ASP A 52 0.46 -3.99 45.68
N LYS A 53 0.21 -4.26 44.39
CA LYS A 53 1.16 -4.93 43.49
C LYS A 53 2.24 -4.00 42.91
N LYS A 54 2.04 -2.67 42.90
CA LYS A 54 3.07 -1.72 42.42
C LYS A 54 4.37 -1.76 43.24
N LYS A 55 4.33 -2.25 44.49
CA LYS A 55 5.53 -2.33 45.36
C LYS A 55 6.43 -3.56 45.15
N LYS A 56 6.08 -4.50 44.25
CA LYS A 56 6.81 -5.79 44.12
C LYS A 56 7.41 -6.09 42.74
N TYR A 57 7.32 -5.19 41.76
CA TYR A 57 7.76 -5.44 40.38
C TYR A 57 8.96 -4.58 39.91
N ASP A 58 9.88 -4.23 40.81
CA ASP A 58 11.21 -3.73 40.44
C ASP A 58 12.20 -4.86 40.10
N LYS A 59 11.73 -5.94 39.48
CA LYS A 59 12.60 -6.96 38.88
C LYS A 59 12.34 -7.07 37.40
N GLU A 60 13.38 -6.72 36.66
CA GLU A 60 13.54 -6.74 35.22
C GLU A 60 12.96 -8.00 34.57
N ILE A 61 11.80 -7.87 33.93
CA ILE A 61 11.47 -8.63 32.72
C ILE A 61 10.81 -7.65 31.76
N ILE A 62 11.62 -6.88 31.04
CA ILE A 62 11.14 -6.19 29.83
C ILE A 62 11.06 -7.26 28.73
N SER A 63 10.11 -8.19 28.86
CA SER A 63 9.67 -8.92 27.69
C SER A 63 9.00 -7.87 26.81
N LYS A 64 9.59 -7.58 25.64
CA LYS A 64 8.96 -6.71 24.63
C LYS A 64 7.50 -7.13 24.53
N ASN A 65 6.59 -6.26 24.96
CA ASN A 65 5.15 -6.44 24.82
C ASN A 65 4.85 -6.47 23.32
N LYS A 66 5.07 -7.61 22.68
CA LYS A 66 4.71 -7.81 21.29
C LYS A 66 3.20 -7.80 21.26
N ILE A 67 2.63 -6.87 20.51
CA ILE A 67 1.20 -6.85 20.22
C ILE A 67 0.86 -8.21 19.60
N HIS A 68 0.05 -8.98 20.31
CA HIS A 68 -0.43 -10.27 19.83
C HIS A 68 -1.69 -10.03 19.00
N ILE A 69 -1.56 -10.17 17.68
CA ILE A 69 -2.71 -10.14 16.77
C ILE A 69 -3.40 -11.51 16.85
N VAL A 70 -4.61 -11.54 17.41
CA VAL A 70 -5.43 -12.75 17.46
C VAL A 70 -6.16 -12.91 16.13
N ILE A 71 -5.91 -14.02 15.45
CA ILE A 71 -6.54 -14.33 14.17
C ILE A 71 -7.91 -14.93 14.45
N THR A 72 -8.96 -14.31 13.91
CA THR A 72 -10.35 -14.75 14.15
C THR A 72 -10.93 -15.59 13.00
N ASP A 73 -10.24 -15.65 11.86
CA ASP A 73 -10.67 -16.42 10.69
C ASP A 73 -9.66 -17.53 10.37
N PHE A 74 -10.12 -18.77 10.50
CA PHE A 74 -9.36 -20.00 10.28
C PHE A 74 -9.80 -20.76 9.03
N SER A 75 -10.61 -20.14 8.17
CA SER A 75 -10.95 -20.73 6.87
C SER A 75 -9.68 -21.04 6.06
N ASP A 76 -9.75 -22.07 5.21
CA ASP A 76 -8.65 -22.42 4.30
C ASP A 76 -8.28 -21.23 3.42
N LYS A 77 -9.28 -20.46 2.96
CA LYS A 77 -9.09 -19.19 2.26
C LYS A 77 -8.22 -18.21 3.05
N SER A 78 -8.56 -17.91 4.31
CA SER A 78 -7.74 -17.06 5.20
C SER A 78 -6.33 -17.62 5.43
N LYS A 79 -6.20 -18.95 5.53
CA LYS A 79 -4.90 -19.61 5.70
C LYS A 79 -4.03 -19.43 4.45
N ASN A 80 -4.57 -19.69 3.27
CA ASN A 80 -3.88 -19.56 1.98
C ASN A 80 -3.41 -18.12 1.74
N LYS A 81 -4.25 -17.12 2.05
CA LYS A 81 -3.87 -15.70 1.98
C LYS A 81 -2.63 -15.40 2.82
N ARG A 82 -2.64 -15.83 4.08
CA ARG A 82 -1.52 -15.61 5.02
C ARG A 82 -0.27 -16.35 4.58
N GLU A 83 -0.43 -17.56 4.07
CA GLU A 83 0.68 -18.35 3.56
C GLU A 83 1.30 -17.70 2.32
N PHE A 84 0.48 -17.24 1.37
CA PHE A 84 0.94 -16.50 0.19
C PHE A 84 1.70 -15.22 0.60
N ILE A 85 1.13 -14.39 1.48
CA ILE A 85 1.79 -13.19 2.00
C ILE A 85 3.09 -13.54 2.75
N SER A 86 3.13 -14.65 3.49
CA SER A 86 4.33 -15.14 4.16
C SER A 86 5.44 -15.50 3.17
N PHE A 87 5.10 -16.09 2.03
CA PHE A 87 6.05 -16.36 0.96
C PHE A 87 6.53 -15.08 0.28
N LEU A 88 5.63 -14.13 -0.02
CA LEU A 88 6.00 -12.83 -0.60
C LEU A 88 7.00 -12.08 0.30
N ASN A 89 6.79 -12.06 1.62
CA ASN A 89 7.72 -11.42 2.57
C ASN A 89 9.08 -12.11 2.68
N LYS A 90 9.17 -13.40 2.35
CA LYS A 90 10.43 -14.18 2.39
C LYS A 90 11.18 -14.11 1.07
N LEU A 91 10.54 -13.59 0.03
CA LEU A 91 11.07 -13.58 -1.32
C LEU A 91 12.28 -12.64 -1.41
N THR A 92 13.41 -13.20 -1.81
CA THR A 92 14.71 -12.52 -1.94
C THR A 92 15.47 -13.16 -3.10
N ASP A 93 16.43 -12.47 -3.70
CA ASP A 93 17.23 -13.02 -4.81
C ASP A 93 17.91 -14.35 -4.50
N ILE A 94 18.30 -14.55 -3.23
CA ILE A 94 18.97 -15.77 -2.77
C ILE A 94 18.00 -16.96 -2.69
N LYS A 95 16.75 -16.73 -2.27
CA LYS A 95 15.77 -17.80 -1.98
C LYS A 95 14.63 -17.87 -3.00
N LYS A 96 14.74 -17.13 -4.11
CA LYS A 96 13.61 -16.94 -5.04
C LYS A 96 13.11 -18.25 -5.63
N ASP A 97 13.99 -19.16 -6.03
CA ASP A 97 13.57 -20.39 -6.72
C ASP A 97 12.75 -21.32 -5.80
N ASP A 98 13.23 -21.53 -4.57
CA ASP A 98 12.52 -22.32 -3.56
C ASP A 98 11.14 -21.72 -3.21
N ILE A 99 11.07 -20.39 -3.13
CA ILE A 99 9.84 -19.68 -2.78
C ILE A 99 8.88 -19.65 -3.96
N TYR A 100 9.37 -19.46 -5.19
CA TYR A 100 8.57 -19.56 -6.41
C TYR A 100 7.92 -20.94 -6.55
N PHE A 101 8.67 -22.01 -6.27
CA PHE A 101 8.09 -23.36 -6.28
C PHE A 101 6.93 -23.50 -5.28
N LYS A 102 7.11 -23.00 -4.05
CA LYS A 102 6.06 -23.01 -3.02
C LYS A 102 4.84 -22.19 -3.41
N ILE A 103 5.06 -20.99 -3.95
CA ILE A 103 3.99 -20.12 -4.45
C ILE A 103 3.22 -20.81 -5.58
N LYS A 104 3.92 -21.37 -6.56
CA LYS A 104 3.30 -22.05 -7.70
C LYS A 104 2.44 -23.24 -7.26
N ASN A 105 2.89 -24.00 -6.27
CA ASN A 105 2.11 -25.10 -5.71
C ASN A 105 0.88 -24.61 -4.95
N LEU A 106 1.01 -23.54 -4.15
CA LEU A 106 -0.11 -22.95 -3.41
C LEU A 106 -1.21 -22.43 -4.36
N ILE A 107 -0.83 -21.75 -5.45
CA ILE A 107 -1.78 -21.25 -6.46
C ILE A 107 -2.53 -22.43 -7.09
N LYS A 108 -1.79 -23.43 -7.59
CA LYS A 108 -2.36 -24.63 -8.24
C LYS A 108 -3.32 -25.43 -7.36
N GLN A 109 -3.13 -25.43 -6.04
CA GLN A 109 -3.98 -26.17 -5.12
C GLN A 109 -5.32 -25.48 -4.84
N ASN A 110 -5.40 -24.16 -5.04
CA ASN A 110 -6.53 -23.36 -4.56
C ASN A 110 -7.44 -22.81 -5.67
N ASN A 111 -6.98 -22.78 -6.93
CA ASN A 111 -7.78 -22.35 -8.09
C ASN A 111 -8.53 -21.01 -7.90
N ASP A 112 -7.93 -20.06 -7.17
CA ASP A 112 -8.47 -18.72 -6.90
C ASP A 112 -7.49 -17.63 -7.36
N ASP A 113 -7.17 -17.67 -8.65
CA ASP A 113 -6.14 -16.81 -9.26
C ASP A 113 -6.48 -15.32 -9.18
N ASP A 114 -7.76 -14.95 -9.21
CA ASP A 114 -8.24 -13.57 -9.03
C ASP A 114 -7.86 -13.02 -7.64
N GLU A 115 -8.01 -13.83 -6.60
CA GLU A 115 -7.63 -13.45 -5.25
C GLU A 115 -6.12 -13.35 -5.09
N PHE A 116 -5.36 -14.30 -5.63
CA PHE A 116 -3.90 -14.23 -5.61
C PHE A 116 -3.36 -13.03 -6.40
N PHE A 117 -3.96 -12.71 -7.56
CA PHE A 117 -3.66 -11.50 -8.31
C PHE A 117 -3.84 -10.27 -7.42
N THR A 118 -5.02 -10.14 -6.79
CA THR A 118 -5.36 -8.99 -5.95
C THR A 118 -4.40 -8.85 -4.77
N ILE A 119 -4.01 -9.96 -4.14
CA ILE A 119 -3.04 -9.92 -3.03
C ILE A 119 -1.66 -9.51 -3.51
N LEU A 120 -1.20 -10.06 -4.63
CA LEU A 120 0.10 -9.73 -5.22
C LEU A 120 0.17 -8.27 -5.62
N TYR A 121 -0.84 -7.76 -6.33
CA TYR A 121 -0.96 -6.36 -6.74
C TYR A 121 -0.88 -5.42 -5.52
N ASN A 122 -1.71 -5.67 -4.51
CA ASN A 122 -1.71 -4.87 -3.28
C ASN A 122 -0.43 -4.99 -2.46
N PHE A 123 0.23 -6.16 -2.51
CA PHE A 123 1.51 -6.36 -1.85
C PHE A 123 2.61 -5.52 -2.51
N ILE A 124 2.66 -5.51 -3.84
CA ILE A 124 3.66 -4.73 -4.59
C ILE A 124 3.46 -3.24 -4.35
N ILE A 125 2.24 -2.71 -4.42
CA ILE A 125 1.99 -1.26 -4.24
C ILE A 125 2.33 -0.78 -2.82
N LYS A 126 2.18 -1.65 -1.81
CA LYS A 126 2.50 -1.32 -0.42
C LYS A 126 3.99 -1.41 -0.10
N ASN A 127 4.74 -2.21 -0.86
CA ASN A 127 6.15 -2.45 -0.63
C ASN A 127 7.00 -1.64 -1.62
N ASP A 128 8.16 -1.17 -1.16
CA ASP A 128 9.04 -0.32 -1.98
C ASP A 128 9.43 -1.02 -3.30
N SER A 129 9.47 -0.27 -4.39
CA SER A 129 9.69 -0.72 -5.77
C SER A 129 11.06 -1.38 -6.05
N LYS A 130 11.96 -1.43 -5.06
CA LYS A 130 13.35 -1.87 -5.23
C LYS A 130 13.52 -3.29 -5.79
N ASN A 131 12.56 -4.18 -5.54
CA ASN A 131 12.60 -5.58 -6.00
C ASN A 131 11.37 -5.96 -6.84
N ILE A 132 10.78 -5.00 -7.56
CA ILE A 132 9.54 -5.21 -8.30
C ILE A 132 9.64 -6.39 -9.28
N ASP A 133 10.78 -6.58 -9.93
CA ASP A 133 11.03 -7.63 -10.93
C ASP A 133 10.82 -9.05 -10.39
N ILE A 134 11.23 -9.29 -9.13
CA ILE A 134 11.09 -10.60 -8.51
C ILE A 134 9.60 -10.92 -8.28
N TYR A 135 8.78 -9.90 -7.98
CA TYR A 135 7.34 -10.07 -7.81
C TYR A 135 6.60 -10.16 -9.14
N LEU A 136 7.05 -9.46 -10.18
CA LEU A 136 6.44 -9.51 -11.52
C LEU A 136 6.40 -10.93 -12.09
N ASN A 137 7.44 -11.74 -11.84
CA ASN A 137 7.48 -13.13 -12.28
C ASN A 137 6.35 -13.99 -11.70
N ILE A 138 5.76 -13.60 -10.56
CA ILE A 138 4.68 -14.36 -9.93
C ILE A 138 3.38 -14.26 -10.73
N PHE A 139 3.15 -13.17 -11.47
CA PHE A 139 2.00 -13.07 -12.37
C PHE A 139 2.00 -14.18 -13.44
N ASN A 140 3.18 -14.65 -13.85
CA ASN A 140 3.32 -15.77 -14.81
C ASN A 140 2.89 -17.13 -14.23
N PHE A 141 2.67 -17.23 -12.92
CA PHE A 141 2.16 -18.44 -12.29
C PHE A 141 0.63 -18.50 -12.25
N LEU A 142 -0.03 -17.39 -12.55
CA LEU A 142 -1.49 -17.27 -12.64
C LEU A 142 -1.97 -17.52 -14.07
N ASN A 143 -3.27 -17.78 -14.21
CA ASN A 143 -3.94 -17.86 -15.50
C ASN A 143 -3.81 -16.52 -16.25
N LYS A 144 -3.35 -16.59 -17.51
CA LYS A 144 -3.07 -15.41 -18.35
C LYS A 144 -4.32 -14.56 -18.62
N ASP A 145 -5.47 -15.18 -18.84
CA ASP A 145 -6.71 -14.46 -19.13
C ASP A 145 -7.20 -13.69 -17.90
N ILE A 146 -7.06 -14.29 -16.72
CA ILE A 146 -7.35 -13.64 -15.43
C ILE A 146 -6.40 -12.47 -15.18
N VAL A 147 -5.11 -12.65 -15.45
CA VAL A 147 -4.11 -11.58 -15.32
C VAL A 147 -4.44 -10.42 -16.26
N SER A 148 -4.68 -10.69 -17.55
CA SER A 148 -5.00 -9.66 -18.54
C SER A 148 -6.28 -8.90 -18.16
N LYS A 149 -7.35 -9.64 -17.82
CA LYS A 149 -8.63 -9.05 -17.40
C LYS A 149 -8.46 -8.13 -16.19
N ASN A 150 -7.73 -8.57 -15.17
CA ASN A 150 -7.53 -7.76 -13.96
C ASN A 150 -6.68 -6.53 -14.26
N ILE A 151 -5.60 -6.66 -15.04
CA ILE A 151 -4.78 -5.51 -15.47
C ILE A 151 -5.66 -4.45 -16.15
N ASP A 152 -6.54 -4.86 -17.07
CA ASP A 152 -7.45 -3.93 -17.74
C ASP A 152 -8.43 -3.26 -16.76
N ILE A 153 -8.97 -3.99 -15.78
CA ILE A 153 -9.84 -3.42 -14.74
C ILE A 153 -9.09 -2.36 -13.93
N TYR A 154 -7.90 -2.68 -13.42
CA TYR A 154 -7.11 -1.73 -12.62
C TYR A 154 -6.67 -0.52 -13.45
N TRP A 155 -6.29 -0.72 -14.71
CA TRP A 155 -5.94 0.37 -15.61
C TRP A 155 -7.12 1.30 -15.89
N ASN A 156 -8.26 0.72 -16.28
CA ASN A 156 -9.44 1.52 -16.63
C ASN A 156 -9.92 2.30 -15.41
N ASN A 157 -9.98 1.67 -14.24
CA ASN A 157 -10.32 2.38 -13.00
C ASN A 157 -9.34 3.54 -12.71
N PHE A 158 -8.03 3.29 -12.84
CA PHE A 158 -7.01 4.30 -12.61
C PHE A 158 -7.13 5.50 -13.56
N ASN A 159 -7.42 5.24 -14.83
CA ASN A 159 -7.56 6.28 -15.85
C ASN A 159 -8.91 6.99 -15.83
N GLU A 160 -10.02 6.26 -15.69
CA GLU A 160 -11.38 6.80 -15.68
C GLU A 160 -11.62 7.66 -14.44
N ASN A 161 -11.19 7.19 -13.27
CA ASN A 161 -11.30 7.96 -12.02
C ASN A 161 -10.23 9.05 -11.90
N LYS A 162 -9.23 9.04 -12.80
CA LYS A 162 -8.05 9.92 -12.76
C LYS A 162 -7.36 9.87 -11.38
N ASP A 163 -7.14 8.67 -10.87
CA ASP A 163 -6.55 8.43 -9.55
C ASP A 163 -5.11 9.01 -9.42
N TRP A 164 -4.45 9.27 -10.55
CA TRP A 164 -3.17 9.97 -10.63
C TRP A 164 -3.25 11.47 -10.31
N ILE A 165 -4.43 12.08 -10.35
CA ILE A 165 -4.59 13.49 -9.98
C ILE A 165 -4.46 13.61 -8.45
N PRO A 166 -3.63 14.55 -7.94
CA PRO A 166 -3.55 14.80 -6.51
C PRO A 166 -4.93 15.11 -5.90
N HIS A 167 -5.21 14.52 -4.74
CA HIS A 167 -6.44 14.79 -4.01
C HIS A 167 -6.60 16.27 -3.68
N SER A 168 -7.86 16.72 -3.52
CA SER A 168 -8.20 18.14 -3.26
C SER A 168 -7.40 18.74 -2.10
N TYR A 169 -7.20 18.00 -1.01
CA TYR A 169 -6.42 18.50 0.14
C TYR A 169 -4.95 18.81 -0.22
N ILE A 170 -4.39 18.15 -1.23
CA ILE A 170 -3.03 18.42 -1.75
C ILE A 170 -3.06 19.66 -2.66
N LEU A 171 -4.12 19.81 -3.46
CA LEU A 171 -4.29 20.92 -4.40
C LEU A 171 -4.63 22.25 -3.72
N GLU A 172 -5.25 22.21 -2.54
CA GLU A 172 -5.82 23.37 -1.86
C GLU A 172 -4.90 23.96 -0.78
N ASN A 173 -4.00 23.15 -0.22
CA ASN A 173 -3.13 23.50 0.91
C ASN A 173 -1.66 23.55 0.52
N ASP A 174 -0.93 24.54 1.05
CA ASP A 174 0.53 24.55 0.98
C ASP A 174 1.11 23.63 2.05
N LEU A 175 1.55 22.44 1.63
CA LEU A 175 2.07 21.41 2.52
C LEU A 175 3.53 21.63 2.91
N MET A 176 4.18 22.68 2.38
CA MET A 176 5.62 22.94 2.53
C MET A 176 5.92 24.11 3.47
N ILE A 177 4.90 24.67 4.13
CA ILE A 177 5.06 25.71 5.17
C ILE A 177 5.62 25.06 6.44
N GLY A 178 6.69 25.65 7.00
CA GLY A 178 7.33 25.18 8.23
C GLY A 178 6.35 25.09 9.40
N ASN A 179 6.28 23.91 10.04
CA ASN A 179 5.21 23.55 10.96
C ASN A 179 5.37 24.18 12.36
N GLU A 180 4.40 25.00 12.75
CA GLU A 180 3.94 25.10 14.14
C GLU A 180 2.56 24.45 14.34
N ASP A 181 1.88 24.02 13.25
CA ASP A 181 0.51 23.47 13.27
C ASP A 181 0.51 21.95 12.97
N ASP A 182 0.03 21.17 13.95
CA ASP A 182 -0.15 19.71 13.85
C ASP A 182 -1.07 19.30 12.69
N VAL A 183 -2.00 20.16 12.26
CA VAL A 183 -2.91 19.87 11.14
C VAL A 183 -2.16 19.81 9.81
N ILE A 184 -1.30 20.80 9.53
CA ILE A 184 -0.51 20.86 8.29
C ILE A 184 0.49 19.69 8.24
N TYR A 185 1.10 19.35 9.37
CA TYR A 185 1.98 18.19 9.46
C TYR A 185 1.28 16.86 9.13
N ASN A 186 0.05 16.67 9.62
CA ASN A 186 -0.74 15.47 9.31
C ASN A 186 -1.08 15.39 7.81
N LEU A 187 -1.48 16.52 7.19
CA LEU A 187 -1.73 16.59 5.75
C LEU A 187 -0.47 16.27 4.94
N TYR A 188 0.69 16.78 5.36
CA TYR A 188 1.97 16.44 4.75
C TYR A 188 2.28 14.94 4.86
N CYS A 189 2.07 14.33 6.02
CA CYS A 189 2.27 12.90 6.22
C CYS A 189 1.38 12.05 5.30
N ASP A 190 0.12 12.45 5.12
CA ASP A 190 -0.81 11.76 4.23
C ASP A 190 -0.46 11.97 2.75
N TYR A 191 0.00 13.17 2.38
CA TYR A 191 0.58 13.42 1.06
C TYR A 191 1.76 12.50 0.76
N VAL A 192 2.71 12.34 1.69
CA VAL A 192 3.89 11.47 1.49
C VAL A 192 3.47 10.01 1.28
N LYS A 193 2.48 9.51 2.05
CA LYS A 193 1.94 8.15 1.88
C LYS A 193 1.24 7.99 0.53
N TRP A 194 0.39 8.96 0.16
CA TRP A 194 -0.33 8.95 -1.09
C TRP A 194 0.63 8.98 -2.28
N LYS A 195 1.58 9.92 -2.29
CA LYS A 195 2.64 10.05 -3.30
C LYS A 195 3.38 8.72 -3.51
N LYS A 196 3.83 8.08 -2.43
CA LYS A 196 4.51 6.77 -2.52
C LYS A 196 3.63 5.70 -3.17
N THR A 197 2.35 5.69 -2.81
CA THR A 197 1.36 4.74 -3.31
C THR A 197 1.10 4.98 -4.81
N ASN A 198 0.87 6.24 -5.20
CA ASN A 198 0.63 6.65 -6.59
C ASN A 198 1.80 6.25 -7.51
N ASN A 199 3.03 6.61 -7.12
CA ASN A 199 4.24 6.26 -7.87
C ASN A 199 4.37 4.74 -8.06
N SER A 200 4.01 3.97 -7.03
CA SER A 200 4.07 2.50 -7.09
C SER A 200 3.00 1.91 -8.02
N ILE A 201 1.80 2.49 -8.03
CA ILE A 201 0.72 2.11 -8.95
C ILE A 201 1.13 2.38 -10.39
N ILE A 202 1.59 3.60 -10.70
CA ILE A 202 2.01 4.01 -12.04
C ILE A 202 3.12 3.08 -12.55
N ASN A 203 4.16 2.88 -11.74
CA ASN A 203 5.27 2.00 -12.08
C ASN A 203 4.80 0.56 -12.40
N LEU A 204 3.96 -0.01 -11.54
CA LEU A 204 3.46 -1.38 -11.73
C LEU A 204 2.57 -1.50 -12.97
N LEU A 205 1.63 -0.57 -13.19
CA LEU A 205 0.70 -0.63 -14.33
C LEU A 205 1.44 -0.52 -15.66
N ILE A 206 2.47 0.32 -15.75
CA ILE A 206 3.26 0.48 -16.98
C ILE A 206 4.02 -0.81 -17.31
N LEU A 207 4.58 -1.47 -16.30
CA LEU A 207 5.27 -2.75 -16.46
C LEU A 207 4.31 -3.89 -16.88
N LEU A 208 3.03 -3.80 -16.51
CA LEU A 208 2.03 -4.84 -16.79
C LEU A 208 1.29 -4.65 -18.12
N ILE A 209 0.99 -3.41 -18.53
CA ILE A 209 0.11 -3.15 -19.69
C ILE A 209 0.82 -3.32 -21.01
N ILE A 210 2.08 -2.88 -21.13
CA ILE A 210 2.95 -2.97 -22.33
C ILE A 210 2.37 -2.28 -23.60
N ASP A 211 1.06 -2.01 -23.67
CA ASP A 211 0.37 -1.26 -24.73
C ASP A 211 0.81 0.21 -24.71
N LYS A 212 1.62 0.54 -25.72
CA LYS A 212 2.20 1.85 -25.93
C LYS A 212 1.15 2.95 -26.07
N ASN A 213 0.02 2.67 -26.72
CA ASN A 213 -1.02 3.69 -26.95
C ASN A 213 -1.70 4.08 -25.64
N LYS A 214 -1.96 3.10 -24.77
CA LYS A 214 -2.50 3.35 -23.42
C LYS A 214 -1.52 4.21 -22.61
N ILE A 215 -0.24 3.83 -22.61
CA ILE A 215 0.81 4.58 -21.88
C ILE A 215 0.95 6.01 -22.43
N ASP A 216 0.96 6.18 -23.75
CA ASP A 216 1.01 7.48 -24.42
C ASP A 216 -0.19 8.36 -24.05
N THR A 217 -1.38 7.78 -23.95
CA THR A 217 -2.59 8.50 -23.54
C THR A 217 -2.46 9.02 -22.10
N LEU A 218 -2.05 8.16 -21.16
CA LEU A 218 -1.83 8.58 -19.77
C LEU A 218 -0.77 9.67 -19.67
N LEU A 219 0.37 9.50 -20.36
CA LEU A 219 1.46 10.47 -20.34
C LEU A 219 1.03 11.84 -20.88
N ASN A 220 0.29 11.88 -21.99
CA ASN A 220 -0.26 13.12 -22.51
C ASN A 220 -1.28 13.75 -21.55
N ASN A 221 -2.12 12.95 -20.89
CA ASN A 221 -3.09 13.45 -19.90
C ASN A 221 -2.39 14.11 -18.70
N ILE A 222 -1.37 13.47 -18.14
CA ILE A 222 -0.56 14.02 -17.04
C ILE A 222 0.15 15.30 -17.48
N TYR A 223 0.78 15.28 -18.66
CA TYR A 223 1.45 16.46 -19.21
C TYR A 223 0.48 17.64 -19.40
N ASN A 224 -0.68 17.40 -20.01
CA ASN A 224 -1.67 18.46 -20.24
C ASN A 224 -2.16 19.04 -18.90
N TYR A 225 -2.43 18.19 -17.91
CA TYR A 225 -2.83 18.63 -16.58
C TYR A 225 -1.73 19.44 -15.88
N LEU A 226 -0.46 19.03 -16.01
CA LEU A 226 0.68 19.79 -15.49
C LEU A 226 0.75 21.19 -16.09
N ILE A 227 0.62 21.32 -17.42
CA ILE A 227 0.62 22.61 -18.10
C ILE A 227 -0.56 23.47 -17.63
N ASP A 228 -1.75 22.89 -17.55
CA ASP A 228 -2.93 23.62 -17.09
C ASP A 228 -2.74 24.13 -15.65
N TYR A 229 -2.16 23.32 -14.77
CA TYR A 229 -1.86 23.71 -13.39
C TYR A 229 -0.82 24.84 -13.33
N ILE A 230 0.28 24.74 -14.11
CA ILE A 230 1.35 25.74 -14.14
C ILE A 230 0.85 27.09 -14.65
N TYR A 231 0.01 27.13 -15.68
CA TYR A 231 -0.36 28.38 -16.34
C TYR A 231 -1.70 28.96 -15.90
N PHE A 232 -2.68 28.13 -15.56
CA PHE A 232 -4.07 28.57 -15.31
C PHE A 232 -4.53 28.43 -13.86
N SER A 233 -3.82 27.68 -12.99
CA SER A 233 -4.21 27.58 -11.58
C SER A 233 -3.98 28.90 -10.82
N THR A 234 -4.95 29.25 -9.97
CA THR A 234 -4.86 30.42 -9.08
C THR A 234 -3.92 30.19 -7.89
N LYS A 235 -3.77 28.93 -7.47
CA LYS A 235 -2.85 28.49 -6.41
C LYS A 235 -1.88 27.49 -7.01
N LYS A 236 -0.59 27.83 -7.01
CA LYS A 236 0.47 27.02 -7.60
C LYS A 236 1.38 26.56 -6.48
N TYR A 237 1.22 25.30 -6.09
CA TYR A 237 2.07 24.72 -5.08
C TYR A 237 3.13 23.83 -5.70
N ARG A 238 4.36 24.00 -5.24
CA ARG A 238 5.53 23.25 -5.73
C ARG A 238 5.34 21.74 -5.63
N HIS A 239 4.77 21.24 -4.54
CA HIS A 239 4.59 19.81 -4.31
C HIS A 239 3.63 19.14 -5.29
N VAL A 240 2.71 19.92 -5.89
CA VAL A 240 1.81 19.46 -6.96
C VAL A 240 2.55 19.37 -8.30
N ILE A 241 3.37 20.37 -8.62
CA ILE A 241 4.19 20.36 -9.84
C ILE A 241 5.20 19.20 -9.77
N ASP A 242 5.88 19.06 -8.64
CA ASP A 242 6.92 18.05 -8.44
C ASP A 242 6.36 16.62 -8.55
N ILE A 243 5.18 16.33 -8.01
CA ILE A 243 4.61 14.98 -8.13
C ILE A 243 4.20 14.63 -9.57
N LEU A 244 3.63 15.57 -10.31
CA LEU A 244 3.27 15.36 -11.72
C LEU A 244 4.52 15.16 -12.59
N LEU A 245 5.60 15.89 -12.31
CA LEU A 245 6.89 15.69 -12.98
C LEU A 245 7.51 14.33 -12.61
N GLU A 246 7.42 13.90 -11.36
CA GLU A 246 7.86 12.57 -10.94
C GLU A 246 7.08 11.44 -11.64
N ASP A 247 5.77 11.57 -11.77
CA ASP A 247 4.93 10.62 -12.49
C ASP A 247 5.37 10.49 -13.96
N ILE A 248 5.64 11.63 -14.61
CA ILE A 248 6.21 11.68 -15.97
C ILE A 248 7.58 10.99 -16.01
N ILE A 249 8.46 11.27 -15.04
CA ILE A 249 9.80 10.65 -14.97
C ILE A 249 9.69 9.13 -14.89
N ILE A 250 8.78 8.61 -14.06
CA ILE A 250 8.54 7.16 -13.90
C ILE A 250 8.13 6.56 -15.24
N ILE A 251 7.14 7.17 -15.92
CA ILE A 251 6.68 6.70 -17.22
C ILE A 251 7.82 6.67 -18.24
N ILE A 252 8.57 7.77 -18.35
CA ILE A 252 9.65 7.90 -19.35
C ILE A 252 10.83 6.95 -19.07
N SER A 253 11.07 6.53 -17.83
CA SER A 253 12.10 5.48 -17.55
C SER A 253 11.79 4.15 -18.20
N HIS A 254 10.51 3.81 -18.33
CA HIS A 254 10.09 2.52 -18.90
C HIS A 254 9.71 2.67 -20.38
N TYR A 255 9.21 3.84 -20.77
CA TYR A 255 8.71 4.11 -22.09
C TYR A 255 9.13 5.50 -22.58
N LYS A 256 10.19 5.56 -23.38
CA LYS A 256 10.73 6.81 -23.89
C LYS A 256 9.78 7.44 -24.92
N ASN A 257 9.34 8.67 -24.66
CA ASN A 257 8.52 9.46 -25.57
C ASN A 257 9.20 10.82 -25.85
N ASN A 258 9.87 10.91 -27.01
CA ASN A 258 10.61 12.11 -27.40
C ASN A 258 9.71 13.34 -27.59
N ASN A 259 8.44 13.17 -27.99
CA ASN A 259 7.51 14.27 -28.17
C ASN A 259 7.20 14.96 -26.83
N ILE A 260 6.92 14.19 -25.78
CA ILE A 260 6.70 14.75 -24.44
C ILE A 260 7.97 15.37 -23.86
N ILE A 261 9.13 14.75 -24.09
CA ILE A 261 10.43 15.33 -23.66
C ILE A 261 10.66 16.69 -24.34
N ASP A 262 10.44 16.78 -25.66
CA ASP A 262 10.62 18.03 -26.41
C ASP A 262 9.58 19.09 -26.00
N LYS A 263 8.35 18.70 -25.66
CA LYS A 263 7.33 19.59 -25.08
C LYS A 263 7.76 20.13 -23.71
N ILE A 264 8.26 19.28 -22.82
CA ILE A 264 8.72 19.67 -21.47
C ILE A 264 9.90 20.63 -21.53
N LYS A 265 10.78 20.48 -22.52
CA LYS A 265 11.89 21.40 -22.77
C LYS A 265 11.43 22.84 -23.02
N ASN A 266 10.21 23.04 -23.52
CA ASN A 266 9.66 24.36 -23.82
C ASN A 266 8.92 25.01 -22.64
N ILE A 267 8.86 24.35 -21.48
CA ILE A 267 8.28 24.94 -20.27
C ILE A 267 9.17 26.12 -19.83
N ASP A 268 8.55 27.26 -19.55
CA ASP A 268 9.26 28.41 -18.99
C ASP A 268 9.76 28.09 -17.59
N LEU A 269 11.08 27.96 -17.44
CA LEU A 269 11.70 27.65 -16.16
C LEU A 269 11.70 28.85 -15.20
N SER A 270 11.56 30.08 -15.70
CA SER A 270 11.65 31.28 -14.85
C SER A 270 10.54 31.34 -13.79
N ILE A 271 9.38 30.73 -14.09
CA ILE A 271 8.21 30.68 -13.22
C ILE A 271 8.23 29.50 -12.21
N LEU A 272 9.29 28.69 -12.20
CA LEU A 272 9.39 27.46 -11.40
C LEU A 272 10.45 27.55 -10.31
N GLU A 273 10.24 26.79 -9.24
CA GLU A 273 11.23 26.59 -8.18
C GLU A 273 12.34 25.60 -8.58
N ASN A 274 13.43 25.61 -7.82
CA ASN A 274 14.62 24.81 -8.14
C ASN A 274 14.40 23.30 -8.15
N SER A 275 13.51 22.76 -7.29
CA SER A 275 13.20 21.33 -7.31
C SER A 275 12.52 20.91 -8.62
N SER A 276 11.50 21.66 -9.05
CA SER A 276 10.78 21.40 -10.30
C SER A 276 11.70 21.55 -11.52
N LYS A 277 12.59 22.55 -11.51
CA LYS A 277 13.64 22.72 -12.54
C LYS A 277 14.53 21.49 -12.62
N PHE A 278 14.99 20.97 -11.48
CA PHE A 278 15.83 19.78 -11.43
C PHE A 278 15.10 18.54 -11.99
N LEU A 279 13.82 18.37 -11.68
CA LEU A 279 13.00 17.29 -12.24
C LEU A 279 12.83 17.43 -13.77
N ILE A 280 12.61 18.65 -14.28
CA ILE A 280 12.56 18.92 -15.72
C ILE A 280 13.89 18.54 -16.39
N TYR A 281 15.02 18.93 -15.82
CA TYR A 281 16.33 18.53 -16.36
C TYR A 281 16.51 17.01 -16.37
N ASN A 282 16.10 16.30 -15.31
CA ASN A 282 16.13 14.84 -15.29
C ASN A 282 15.28 14.20 -16.41
N ILE A 283 14.18 14.84 -16.82
CA ILE A 283 13.36 14.37 -17.95
C ILE A 283 14.07 14.64 -19.28
N ILE A 284 14.65 15.82 -19.45
CA ILE A 284 15.36 16.23 -20.66
C ILE A 284 16.59 15.35 -20.89
N ASP A 285 17.32 15.01 -19.82
CA ASP A 285 18.53 14.17 -19.86
C ASP A 285 18.23 12.71 -20.24
N LYS A 286 16.96 12.27 -20.20
CA LYS A 286 16.54 10.95 -20.70
C LYS A 286 16.40 10.89 -22.24
N LYS A 287 16.70 11.98 -22.95
CA LYS A 287 16.76 12.03 -24.43
C LYS A 287 17.83 11.11 -25.03
#